data_AF-A0A7X5QSA2-F1
#
_entry.id   AF-A0A7X5QSA2-F1
#
_cell.length_a   1.000
_cell.length_b   1.000
_cell.length_c   1.000
_cell.angle_alpha   90.00
_cell.angle_beta   90.00
_cell.angle_gamma   90.00
#
_symmetry.space_group_name_H-M   'P 1'
#
loop_
_entity.id
_entity.type
_entity.pdbx_description
1 polymer ?
#
loop_
_entity_poly.entity_id
_entity_poly.type
_entity_poly.pdbx_seq_one_letter_code
_entity_poly.pdbx_strand_id
1 'polypeptide(L)'
;MSAQDFAILVGISRYRDCDQFPELNGPLNDVERIKTWLVGDEGVPDEQVFPLTTSATLLERPPEGWPPDTVWSPNRELFSRSFNKVAFDDEGNPRRREGRLYLYFSGHGFSLSDDNAPSAALFSADNYGLVHSNIAGTVYAEAVKRGKLFKEVVLIMDCCRDVLGNYVYNLPDFNGVENSSSEAVKVYALYAAPRRGKSQERELPDSEGKVVGLMTDAFLRALKEAPSDVAGMIAGRVLTQVIAFNWSSWYPLPPIPPVPRGISPDQGDVYFKSRQPLVSVEFRSALPIPPDNTMRLRSDVCHAVATVKGASILWRDVNYSWVQEIPLIQQAPDGAQTFTLQLPRGPHELTVGPTAHSFDPGDSHAVAL
;
A
#
# COMPACT_ATOMS: atom_id res chain seq x y z
N MET A 1 15.23 -0.18 6.05
CA MET A 1 14.04 0.70 6.15
C MET A 1 12.96 0.06 7.00
N SER A 2 12.67 -1.24 6.85
CA SER A 2 11.59 -1.93 7.58
C SER A 2 11.56 -1.81 9.11
N ALA A 3 12.70 -1.64 9.79
CA ALA A 3 12.74 -1.45 11.25
C ALA A 3 12.09 -0.14 11.74
N GLN A 4 11.76 0.79 10.84
CA GLN A 4 11.00 2.00 11.16
C GLN A 4 9.62 2.04 10.49
N ASP A 5 9.22 0.93 9.89
CA ASP A 5 7.91 0.79 9.26
C ASP A 5 6.91 0.25 10.28
N PHE A 6 5.72 0.83 10.30
CA PHE A 6 4.66 0.50 11.23
C PHE A 6 3.34 0.34 10.49
N ALA A 7 2.43 -0.47 11.04
CA ALA A 7 1.12 -0.65 10.45
C ALA A 7 0.02 -0.65 11.51
N ILE A 8 -1.09 0.01 11.24
CA ILE A 8 -2.33 -0.10 12.03
C ILE A 8 -3.41 -0.57 11.08
N LEU A 9 -3.95 -1.76 11.36
CA LEU A 9 -4.89 -2.46 10.49
C LEU A 9 -6.23 -2.57 11.22
N VAL A 10 -7.30 -2.01 10.68
CA VAL A 10 -8.62 -2.00 11.31
C VAL A 10 -9.58 -2.82 10.48
N GLY A 11 -10.24 -3.81 11.10
CA GLY A 11 -11.24 -4.65 10.44
C GLY A 11 -12.46 -4.84 11.31
N ILE A 12 -13.61 -4.30 10.90
CA ILE A 12 -14.83 -4.28 11.72
C ILE A 12 -15.96 -5.04 11.04
N SER A 13 -16.27 -6.21 11.59
CA SER A 13 -17.31 -7.12 11.14
C SER A 13 -18.63 -7.02 11.92
N ARG A 14 -18.60 -6.44 13.12
CA ARG A 14 -19.77 -6.30 14.00
C ARG A 14 -19.85 -4.90 14.58
N TYR A 15 -21.07 -4.37 14.64
CA TYR A 15 -21.38 -3.01 15.06
C TYR A 15 -22.51 -3.02 16.07
N ARG A 16 -22.47 -2.07 17.00
CA ARG A 16 -23.48 -1.90 18.03
C ARG A 16 -24.86 -1.60 17.44
N ASP A 17 -24.89 -0.76 16.42
CA ASP A 17 -26.09 -0.47 15.62
C ASP A 17 -26.18 -1.42 14.42
N CYS A 18 -26.55 -2.68 14.66
CA CYS A 18 -26.61 -3.71 13.61
C CYS A 18 -27.70 -3.48 12.57
N ASP A 19 -28.72 -2.69 12.90
CA ASP A 19 -29.81 -2.35 11.99
C ASP A 19 -29.34 -1.33 10.94
N GLN A 20 -28.56 -0.34 11.36
CA GLN A 20 -27.95 0.63 10.45
C GLN A 20 -26.70 0.07 9.75
N PHE A 21 -25.92 -0.76 10.45
CA PHE A 21 -24.65 -1.31 9.99
C PHE A 21 -24.66 -2.84 10.07
N PRO A 22 -25.18 -3.51 9.02
CA PRO A 22 -25.26 -4.97 8.97
C PRO A 22 -23.89 -5.64 9.13
N GLU A 23 -23.91 -6.89 9.57
CA GLU A 23 -22.70 -7.70 9.73
C GLU A 23 -21.93 -7.85 8.42
N LEU A 24 -20.60 -7.83 8.51
CA LEU A 24 -19.67 -8.03 7.38
C LEU A 24 -18.79 -9.26 7.63
N ASN A 25 -18.42 -9.95 6.55
CA ASN A 25 -17.63 -11.19 6.61
C ASN A 25 -16.20 -11.03 6.07
N GLY A 26 -15.93 -9.99 5.30
CA GLY A 26 -14.62 -9.65 4.72
C GLY A 26 -13.60 -9.07 5.69
N PRO A 27 -13.94 -8.11 6.57
CA PRO A 27 -12.94 -7.27 7.24
C PRO A 27 -11.85 -8.02 8.03
N LEU A 28 -12.19 -9.10 8.72
CA LEU A 28 -11.22 -9.91 9.46
C LEU A 28 -10.28 -10.67 8.53
N ASN A 29 -10.82 -11.22 7.42
CA ASN A 29 -10.02 -11.91 6.41
C ASN A 29 -9.08 -10.94 5.71
N ASP A 30 -9.56 -9.74 5.42
CA ASP A 30 -8.76 -8.72 4.74
C ASP A 30 -7.60 -8.21 5.61
N VAL A 31 -7.84 -7.96 6.90
CA VAL A 31 -6.78 -7.59 7.85
C VAL A 31 -5.70 -8.66 7.90
N GLU A 32 -6.07 -9.94 7.93
CA GLU A 32 -5.11 -11.04 7.96
C GLU A 32 -4.28 -11.11 6.67
N ARG A 33 -4.93 -10.93 5.50
CA ARG A 33 -4.24 -10.90 4.20
C ARG A 33 -3.26 -9.74 4.10
N ILE A 34 -3.65 -8.55 4.55
CA ILE A 34 -2.77 -7.37 4.57
C ILE A 34 -1.63 -7.56 5.57
N LYS A 35 -1.90 -8.07 6.78
CA LYS A 35 -0.87 -8.40 7.77
C LYS A 35 0.15 -9.37 7.18
N THR A 36 -0.32 -10.43 6.53
CA THR A 36 0.54 -11.45 5.90
C THR A 36 1.44 -10.84 4.83
N TRP A 37 0.88 -10.00 3.97
CA TRP A 37 1.65 -9.27 2.96
C TRP A 37 2.68 -8.32 3.59
N LEU A 38 2.31 -7.55 4.60
CA LEU A 38 3.19 -6.60 5.26
C LEU A 38 4.38 -7.29 5.94
N VAL A 39 4.12 -8.36 6.68
CA VAL A 39 5.17 -9.08 7.42
C VAL A 39 6.05 -9.91 6.47
N GLY A 40 5.44 -10.59 5.50
CA GLY A 40 6.14 -11.46 4.57
C GLY A 40 6.88 -10.70 3.47
N ASP A 41 6.14 -10.00 2.63
CA ASP A 41 6.68 -9.42 1.39
C ASP A 41 7.34 -8.06 1.66
N GLU A 42 6.63 -7.12 2.30
CA GLU A 42 7.18 -5.80 2.64
C GLU A 42 8.26 -5.88 3.73
N GLY A 43 8.18 -6.87 4.62
CA GLY A 43 9.15 -7.14 5.67
C GLY A 43 8.98 -6.25 6.90
N VAL A 44 7.77 -5.73 7.14
CA VAL A 44 7.43 -5.00 8.36
C VAL A 44 7.50 -5.97 9.54
N PRO A 45 8.30 -5.70 10.59
CA PRO A 45 8.35 -6.54 11.79
C PRO A 45 6.95 -6.77 12.39
N ASP A 46 6.63 -8.00 12.75
CA ASP A 46 5.29 -8.40 13.23
C ASP A 46 4.86 -7.58 14.46
N GLU A 47 5.80 -7.28 15.36
CA GLU A 47 5.59 -6.46 16.55
C GLU A 47 5.28 -4.98 16.26
N GLN A 48 5.50 -4.53 15.02
CA GLN A 48 5.17 -3.18 14.54
C GLN A 48 3.85 -3.15 13.73
N VAL A 49 3.15 -4.29 13.64
CA VAL A 49 1.81 -4.40 13.04
C VAL A 49 0.76 -4.50 14.15
N PHE A 50 -0.16 -3.54 14.17
CA PHE A 50 -1.22 -3.41 15.17
C PHE A 50 -2.58 -3.75 14.55
N PRO A 51 -2.99 -5.04 14.52
CA PRO A 51 -4.32 -5.42 14.09
C PRO A 51 -5.35 -5.08 15.17
N LEU A 52 -6.35 -4.27 14.79
CA LEU A 52 -7.49 -3.87 15.59
C LEU A 52 -8.75 -4.43 14.92
N THR A 53 -9.12 -5.64 15.28
CA THR A 53 -10.25 -6.35 14.68
C THR A 53 -11.43 -6.48 15.64
N THR A 54 -12.62 -6.77 15.10
CA THR A 54 -13.76 -7.18 15.92
C THR A 54 -13.34 -8.31 16.86
N SER A 55 -13.57 -8.12 18.15
CA SER A 55 -13.15 -9.10 19.17
C SER A 55 -13.87 -10.43 18.98
N ALA A 56 -13.22 -11.53 19.35
CA ALA A 56 -13.82 -12.87 19.28
C ALA A 56 -15.17 -12.94 20.03
N THR A 57 -15.28 -12.25 21.16
CA THR A 57 -16.52 -12.14 21.94
C THR A 57 -17.68 -11.55 21.17
N LEU A 58 -17.43 -10.65 20.20
CA LEU A 58 -18.46 -10.02 19.38
C LEU A 58 -18.86 -10.88 18.18
N LEU A 59 -18.03 -11.86 17.80
CA LEU A 59 -18.34 -12.79 16.71
C LEU A 59 -19.34 -13.86 17.16
N GLU A 60 -19.34 -14.21 18.45
CA GLU A 60 -20.27 -15.15 19.06
C GLU A 60 -21.53 -14.42 19.52
N ARG A 61 -22.55 -14.37 18.67
CA ARG A 61 -23.81 -13.68 19.00
C ARG A 61 -24.50 -14.33 20.22
N PRO A 62 -24.70 -13.59 21.32
CA PRO A 62 -25.39 -14.14 22.49
C PRO A 62 -26.88 -14.37 22.19
N PRO A 63 -27.48 -15.47 22.68
CA PRO A 63 -28.89 -15.79 22.44
C PRO A 63 -29.86 -14.72 22.95
N GLU A 64 -29.53 -14.07 24.07
CA GLU A 64 -30.38 -13.09 24.76
C GLU A 64 -30.07 -11.63 24.35
N GLY A 65 -29.25 -11.45 23.31
CA GLY A 65 -28.74 -10.13 22.91
C GLY A 65 -27.52 -9.70 23.74
N TRP A 66 -26.93 -8.58 23.34
CA TRP A 66 -25.67 -8.09 23.93
C TRP A 66 -25.92 -7.47 25.31
N PRO A 67 -25.16 -7.86 26.36
CA PRO A 67 -25.19 -7.19 27.66
C PRO A 67 -24.99 -5.66 27.55
N PRO A 68 -25.60 -4.84 28.41
CA PRO A 68 -25.47 -3.39 28.35
C PRO A 68 -24.03 -2.86 28.47
N ASP A 69 -23.16 -3.60 29.15
CA ASP A 69 -21.74 -3.32 29.38
C ASP A 69 -20.81 -3.94 28.33
N THR A 70 -21.37 -4.49 27.24
CA THR A 70 -20.59 -5.03 26.12
C THR A 70 -19.64 -3.96 25.57
N VAL A 71 -18.35 -4.26 25.58
CA VAL A 71 -17.34 -3.41 24.96
C VAL A 71 -17.30 -3.69 23.47
N TRP A 72 -17.72 -2.69 22.68
CA TRP A 72 -17.67 -2.75 21.23
C TRP A 72 -16.31 -2.28 20.72
N SER A 73 -15.57 -3.19 20.08
CA SER A 73 -14.20 -2.98 19.60
C SER A 73 -14.05 -3.47 18.15
N PRO A 74 -13.21 -2.83 17.33
CA PRO A 74 -12.39 -1.66 17.64
C PRO A 74 -13.20 -0.36 17.66
N ASN A 75 -12.83 0.53 18.58
CA ASN A 75 -13.41 1.85 18.74
C ASN A 75 -12.36 2.95 18.56
N ARG A 76 -12.82 4.20 18.53
CA ARG A 76 -11.94 5.38 18.37
C ARG A 76 -10.86 5.43 19.44
N GLU A 77 -11.18 5.15 20.71
CA GLU A 77 -10.22 5.24 21.81
C GLU A 77 -9.08 4.22 21.63
N LEU A 78 -9.41 2.97 21.32
CA LEU A 78 -8.43 1.93 21.04
C LEU A 78 -7.54 2.30 19.86
N PHE A 79 -8.12 2.82 18.78
CA PHE A 79 -7.36 3.28 17.62
C PHE A 79 -6.41 4.42 17.99
N SER A 80 -6.91 5.44 18.69
CA SER A 80 -6.14 6.63 19.07
C SER A 80 -4.97 6.26 19.99
N ARG A 81 -5.18 5.34 20.93
CA ARG A 81 -4.11 4.79 21.78
C ARG A 81 -3.04 4.05 20.97
N SER A 82 -3.46 3.20 20.02
CA SER A 82 -2.53 2.46 19.16
C SER A 82 -1.74 3.40 18.25
N PHE A 83 -2.40 4.41 17.67
CA PHE A 83 -1.76 5.45 16.89
C PHE A 83 -0.74 6.22 17.73
N ASN A 84 -1.13 6.65 18.93
CA ASN A 84 -0.26 7.45 19.79
C ASN A 84 1.02 6.71 20.18
N LYS A 85 0.94 5.40 20.45
CA LYS A 85 2.10 4.54 20.75
C LYS A 85 3.15 4.55 19.62
N VAL A 86 2.69 4.66 18.37
CA VAL A 86 3.55 4.65 17.18
C VAL A 86 4.09 6.04 16.88
N ALA A 87 3.23 7.05 17.01
CA ALA A 87 3.45 8.43 16.59
C ALA A 87 4.13 9.33 17.63
N PHE A 88 4.07 8.98 18.92
CA PHE A 88 4.57 9.81 20.02
C PHE A 88 5.43 8.99 21.01
N ASP A 89 6.25 9.67 21.79
CA ASP A 89 6.92 9.11 22.97
C ASP A 89 6.03 9.17 24.23
N ASP A 90 6.57 8.66 25.34
CA ASP A 90 5.82 8.53 26.60
C ASP A 90 5.54 9.91 27.22
N GLU A 91 6.31 10.93 26.84
CA GLU A 91 6.13 12.34 27.18
C GLU A 91 5.16 13.07 26.23
N GLY A 92 4.68 12.40 25.18
CA GLY A 92 3.76 12.96 24.20
C GLY A 92 4.43 13.79 23.09
N ASN A 93 5.75 13.72 22.94
CA ASN A 93 6.45 14.38 21.84
C ASN A 93 6.37 13.56 20.55
N PRO A 94 6.26 14.21 19.37
CA PRO A 94 6.18 13.52 18.09
C PRO A 94 7.46 12.73 17.76
N ARG A 95 7.31 11.44 17.43
CA ARG A 95 8.37 10.59 16.89
C ARG A 95 8.39 10.70 15.38
N ARG A 96 9.48 11.26 14.84
CA ARG A 96 9.71 11.38 13.39
C ARG A 96 10.53 10.21 12.89
N ARG A 97 10.04 9.53 11.86
CA ARG A 97 10.62 8.29 11.34
C ARG A 97 10.90 8.43 9.85
N GLU A 98 12.01 7.83 9.43
CA GLU A 98 12.40 7.75 8.03
C GLU A 98 11.71 6.60 7.28
N GLY A 99 10.97 5.77 8.02
CA GLY A 99 10.16 4.67 7.48
C GLY A 99 8.75 5.09 7.06
N ARG A 100 7.91 4.08 6.88
CA ARG A 100 6.54 4.17 6.36
C ARG A 100 5.49 3.79 7.40
N LEU A 101 4.39 4.52 7.44
CA LEU A 101 3.19 4.12 8.18
C LEU A 101 2.14 3.56 7.22
N TYR A 102 1.70 2.34 7.47
CA TYR A 102 0.55 1.73 6.81
C TYR A 102 -0.70 1.92 7.66
N LEU A 103 -1.74 2.49 7.07
CA LEU A 103 -3.06 2.64 7.66
C LEU A 103 -4.04 1.88 6.76
N TYR A 104 -4.63 0.81 7.30
CA TYR A 104 -5.58 -0.02 6.57
C TYR A 104 -6.91 -0.07 7.33
N PHE A 105 -8.03 0.08 6.61
CA PHE A 105 -9.36 0.09 7.19
C PHE A 105 -10.33 -0.72 6.33
N SER A 106 -11.04 -1.68 6.93
CA SER A 106 -12.09 -2.45 6.28
C SER A 106 -13.36 -2.49 7.13
N GLY A 107 -14.50 -2.18 6.51
CA GLY A 107 -15.82 -2.17 7.15
C GLY A 107 -16.78 -1.10 6.59
N HIS A 108 -17.77 -0.71 7.39
CA HIS A 108 -18.72 0.35 7.03
C HIS A 108 -18.06 1.71 7.15
N GLY A 109 -18.18 2.51 6.11
CA GLY A 109 -17.55 3.83 6.05
C GLY A 109 -18.38 4.87 5.33
N PHE A 110 -17.94 6.12 5.45
CA PHE A 110 -18.61 7.27 4.90
C PHE A 110 -17.62 8.37 4.49
N SER A 111 -18.15 9.35 3.77
CA SER A 111 -17.52 10.64 3.47
C SER A 111 -18.48 11.77 3.83
N LEU A 112 -17.96 12.98 4.08
CA LEU A 112 -18.82 14.12 4.35
C LEU A 112 -19.42 14.72 3.07
N SER A 113 -20.56 15.39 3.23
CA SER A 113 -21.29 16.05 2.14
C SER A 113 -20.64 17.32 1.61
N ASP A 114 -19.80 17.96 2.41
CA ASP A 114 -19.04 19.17 2.10
C ASP A 114 -17.57 18.87 1.74
N ASP A 115 -17.13 17.61 1.80
CA ASP A 115 -15.80 17.21 1.37
C ASP A 115 -15.59 17.45 -0.13
N ASN A 116 -14.71 18.40 -0.45
CA ASN A 116 -14.24 18.65 -1.81
C ASN A 116 -13.05 17.76 -2.21
N ALA A 117 -12.35 17.19 -1.22
CA ALA A 117 -11.25 16.25 -1.40
C ALA A 117 -11.71 14.79 -1.21
N PRO A 118 -10.97 13.80 -1.77
CA PRO A 118 -11.26 12.40 -1.49
C PRO A 118 -10.89 12.05 -0.04
N SER A 119 -11.88 12.09 0.85
CA SER A 119 -11.76 11.66 2.26
C SER A 119 -12.68 10.49 2.57
N ALA A 120 -12.31 9.67 3.55
CA ALA A 120 -13.17 8.62 4.09
C ALA A 120 -12.90 8.37 5.58
N ALA A 121 -13.92 7.89 6.28
CA ALA A 121 -13.86 7.42 7.65
C ALA A 121 -14.60 6.09 7.79
N LEU A 122 -14.14 5.28 8.73
CA LEU A 122 -14.79 4.04 9.15
C LEU A 122 -15.69 4.34 10.36
N PHE A 123 -16.91 3.81 10.37
CA PHE A 123 -17.67 3.76 11.63
C PHE A 123 -16.95 2.87 12.61
N SER A 124 -16.83 3.31 13.86
CA SER A 124 -16.31 2.45 14.91
C SER A 124 -17.36 1.42 15.35
N ALA A 125 -16.92 0.30 15.91
CA ALA A 125 -17.82 -0.78 16.33
C ALA A 125 -18.85 -0.30 17.38
N ASP A 126 -18.51 0.71 18.18
CA ASP A 126 -19.31 1.27 19.26
C ASP A 126 -20.28 2.38 18.81
N ASN A 127 -20.27 2.77 17.53
CA ASN A 127 -21.15 3.79 16.99
C ASN A 127 -22.63 3.40 17.16
N TYR A 128 -23.41 4.24 17.84
CA TYR A 128 -24.82 3.99 18.15
C TYR A 128 -25.58 5.27 18.48
N GLY A 129 -26.76 5.43 17.90
CA GLY A 129 -27.67 6.55 18.19
C GLY A 129 -27.03 7.92 17.92
N LEU A 130 -27.02 8.79 18.93
CA LEU A 130 -26.46 10.16 18.83
C LEU A 130 -24.93 10.22 18.99
N VAL A 131 -24.28 9.11 19.36
CA VAL A 131 -22.82 9.06 19.52
C VAL A 131 -22.20 8.73 18.17
N HIS A 132 -21.62 9.74 17.53
CA HIS A 132 -20.88 9.59 16.27
C HIS A 132 -19.45 9.15 16.56
N SER A 133 -19.23 7.84 16.60
CA SER A 133 -17.90 7.24 16.78
C SER A 133 -17.37 6.74 15.43
N ASN A 134 -16.26 7.33 14.98
CA ASN A 134 -15.61 6.99 13.72
C ASN A 134 -14.09 7.13 13.79
N ILE A 135 -13.42 6.45 12.86
CA ILE A 135 -11.98 6.52 12.64
C ILE A 135 -11.74 7.08 11.24
N ALA A 136 -11.41 8.37 11.18
CA ALA A 136 -11.22 9.09 9.92
C ALA A 136 -9.82 8.85 9.32
N GLY A 137 -9.64 7.71 8.66
CA GLY A 137 -8.34 7.28 8.11
C GLY A 137 -7.63 8.34 7.26
N THR A 138 -8.36 9.06 6.41
CA THR A 138 -7.79 10.20 5.64
C THR A 138 -7.26 11.30 6.55
N VAL A 139 -8.01 11.68 7.58
CA VAL A 139 -7.62 12.75 8.51
C VAL A 139 -6.36 12.34 9.30
N TYR A 140 -6.25 11.08 9.69
CA TYR A 140 -5.04 10.56 10.33
C TYR A 140 -3.83 10.57 9.39
N ALA A 141 -3.99 10.17 8.12
CA ALA A 141 -2.91 10.22 7.13
C ALA A 141 -2.42 11.67 6.90
N GLU A 142 -3.34 12.63 6.78
CA GLU A 142 -3.01 14.06 6.65
C GLU A 142 -2.34 14.63 7.90
N ALA A 143 -2.76 14.19 9.09
CA ALA A 143 -2.12 14.59 10.33
C ALA A 143 -0.67 14.07 10.43
N VAL A 144 -0.41 12.86 9.94
CA VAL A 144 0.95 12.29 9.82
C VAL A 144 1.80 13.10 8.83
N LYS A 145 1.24 13.45 7.66
CA LYS A 145 1.90 14.33 6.66
C LYS A 145 2.26 15.67 7.27
N ARG A 146 1.29 16.35 7.88
CA ARG A 146 1.46 17.68 8.50
C ARG A 146 2.53 17.69 9.59
N GLY A 147 2.56 16.66 10.43
CA GLY A 147 3.55 16.53 11.51
C GLY A 147 4.91 16.01 11.07
N LYS A 148 5.05 15.53 9.83
CA LYS A 148 6.20 14.76 9.34
C LYS A 148 6.58 13.64 10.31
N LEU A 149 5.58 12.88 10.75
CA LEU A 149 5.80 11.78 11.70
C LEU A 149 6.44 10.57 11.02
N PHE A 150 6.16 10.39 9.72
CA PHE A 150 6.75 9.39 8.85
C PHE A 150 7.17 10.02 7.54
N LYS A 151 8.12 9.39 6.85
CA LYS A 151 8.54 9.79 5.50
C LYS A 151 7.51 9.42 4.45
N GLU A 152 6.84 8.29 4.64
CA GLU A 152 5.81 7.77 3.74
C GLU A 152 4.57 7.33 4.52
N VAL A 153 3.40 7.54 3.94
CA VAL A 153 2.11 7.04 4.45
C VAL A 153 1.41 6.28 3.33
N VAL A 154 1.00 5.06 3.63
CA VAL A 154 0.14 4.25 2.76
C VAL A 154 -1.21 4.12 3.44
N LEU A 155 -2.23 4.75 2.86
CA LEU A 155 -3.60 4.68 3.33
C LEU A 155 -4.42 3.78 2.40
N ILE A 156 -5.09 2.79 2.96
CA ILE A 156 -6.00 1.92 2.22
C ILE A 156 -7.35 1.89 2.96
N MET A 157 -8.38 2.39 2.28
CA MET A 157 -9.75 2.45 2.79
C MET A 157 -10.64 1.46 2.02
N ASP A 158 -10.77 0.24 2.52
CA ASP A 158 -11.75 -0.77 2.06
C ASP A 158 -13.14 -0.54 2.68
N CYS A 159 -13.71 0.62 2.40
CA CYS A 159 -15.01 0.98 2.92
C CYS A 159 -15.83 1.76 1.90
N CYS A 160 -17.13 1.82 2.14
CA CYS A 160 -18.02 2.67 1.37
C CYS A 160 -17.67 4.14 1.57
N ARG A 161 -18.12 4.98 0.64
CA ARG A 161 -17.99 6.45 0.71
C ARG A 161 -19.34 7.11 0.54
N ASP A 162 -20.31 6.58 1.28
CA ASP A 162 -21.63 7.17 1.38
C ASP A 162 -21.51 8.60 1.90
N VAL A 163 -22.29 9.50 1.31
CA VAL A 163 -22.24 10.89 1.68
C VAL A 163 -23.25 11.15 2.79
N LEU A 164 -22.75 11.51 3.97
CA LEU A 164 -23.57 11.83 5.13
C LEU A 164 -23.40 13.31 5.49
N GLY A 165 -24.53 14.01 5.69
CA GLY A 165 -24.55 15.43 6.03
C GLY A 165 -24.68 15.72 7.52
N ASN A 166 -25.05 14.72 8.32
CA ASN A 166 -25.29 14.84 9.76
C ASN A 166 -24.20 14.20 10.63
N TYR A 167 -23.09 13.78 10.03
CA TYR A 167 -21.92 13.24 10.74
C TYR A 167 -20.77 14.22 10.62
N VAL A 168 -19.80 14.11 11.54
CA VAL A 168 -18.52 14.82 11.49
C VAL A 168 -17.41 13.80 11.67
N TYR A 169 -16.25 14.06 11.06
CA TYR A 169 -15.07 13.26 11.33
C TYR A 169 -14.63 13.47 12.78
N ASN A 170 -14.38 12.37 13.48
CA ASN A 170 -13.64 12.48 14.73
C ASN A 170 -12.19 12.78 14.40
N LEU A 171 -11.73 13.96 14.80
CA LEU A 171 -10.36 14.39 14.57
C LEU A 171 -9.41 13.59 15.48
N PRO A 172 -8.15 13.39 15.05
CA PRO A 172 -7.11 12.86 15.92
C PRO A 172 -6.95 13.73 17.18
N ASP A 173 -6.71 13.10 18.33
CA ASP A 173 -6.61 13.81 19.62
C ASP A 173 -5.30 14.60 19.80
N PHE A 174 -4.50 14.75 18.75
CA PHE A 174 -3.28 15.56 18.72
C PHE A 174 -3.46 16.76 17.79
N ASN A 175 -3.67 17.94 18.38
CA ASN A 175 -3.74 19.19 17.64
C ASN A 175 -2.38 19.88 17.66
N GLY A 176 -1.88 20.29 16.49
CA GLY A 176 -0.80 21.28 16.40
C GLY A 176 0.61 20.77 16.13
N VAL A 177 0.79 19.49 15.76
CA VAL A 177 2.09 19.04 15.25
C VAL A 177 2.21 19.46 13.80
N GLU A 178 2.85 20.61 13.57
CA GLU A 178 3.23 21.06 12.23
C GLU A 178 4.74 20.94 12.04
N ASN A 179 5.15 20.62 10.83
CA ASN A 179 6.55 20.61 10.43
C ASN A 179 6.69 21.33 9.09
N SER A 180 7.66 22.24 8.98
CA SER A 180 7.91 23.04 7.78
C SER A 180 8.33 22.22 6.55
N SER A 181 8.61 20.92 6.72
CA SER A 181 8.95 20.00 5.64
C SER A 181 7.88 18.92 5.41
N SER A 182 6.61 19.20 5.74
CA SER A 182 5.47 18.31 5.49
C SER A 182 5.31 17.93 4.01
N GLU A 183 5.69 18.83 3.10
CA GLU A 183 5.62 18.58 1.64
C GLU A 183 6.58 17.48 1.16
N ALA A 184 7.59 17.12 1.97
CA ALA A 184 8.50 16.02 1.66
C ALA A 184 7.91 14.64 2.02
N VAL A 185 6.79 14.60 2.75
CA VAL A 185 6.11 13.35 3.11
C VAL A 185 5.28 12.87 1.94
N LYS A 186 5.48 11.62 1.54
CA LYS A 186 4.71 11.01 0.46
C LYS A 186 3.50 10.29 1.01
N VAL A 187 2.32 10.64 0.52
CA VAL A 187 1.07 9.96 0.89
C VAL A 187 0.52 9.26 -0.36
N TYR A 188 0.45 7.93 -0.31
CA TYR A 188 -0.31 7.14 -1.27
C TYR A 188 -1.61 6.70 -0.60
N ALA A 189 -2.75 6.99 -1.22
CA ALA A 189 -4.05 6.59 -0.69
C ALA A 189 -4.87 5.82 -1.74
N LEU A 190 -5.51 4.73 -1.32
CA LEU A 190 -6.42 3.96 -2.15
C LEU A 190 -7.79 3.85 -1.47
N TYR A 191 -8.84 4.27 -2.17
CA TYR A 191 -10.23 4.23 -1.70
C TYR A 191 -11.01 3.22 -2.54
N ALA A 192 -11.63 2.23 -1.90
CA ALA A 192 -12.36 1.15 -2.57
C ALA A 192 -13.53 1.61 -3.44
N ALA A 193 -14.07 2.79 -3.15
CA ALA A 193 -15.14 3.38 -3.92
C ALA A 193 -14.86 4.86 -4.23
N PRO A 194 -15.41 5.41 -5.33
CA PRO A 194 -15.51 6.84 -5.52
C PRO A 194 -16.48 7.44 -4.50
N ARG A 195 -16.54 8.77 -4.41
CA ARG A 195 -17.52 9.47 -3.58
C ARG A 195 -18.94 9.03 -3.96
N ARG A 196 -19.78 8.71 -2.97
CA ARG A 196 -21.13 8.10 -3.11
C ARG A 196 -21.15 6.66 -3.64
N GLY A 197 -19.98 6.03 -3.81
CA GLY A 197 -19.90 4.63 -4.20
C GLY A 197 -19.95 3.69 -3.00
N LYS A 198 -20.41 2.46 -3.27
CA LYS A 198 -20.40 1.35 -2.31
C LYS A 198 -19.19 0.45 -2.59
N SER A 199 -18.38 0.19 -1.57
CA SER A 199 -17.44 -0.93 -1.61
C SER A 199 -18.21 -2.25 -1.49
N GLN A 200 -17.57 -3.37 -1.84
CA GLN A 200 -18.21 -4.68 -1.80
C GLN A 200 -17.24 -5.74 -1.26
N GLU A 201 -17.81 -6.77 -0.65
CA GLU A 201 -17.13 -8.00 -0.26
C GLU A 201 -17.75 -9.19 -0.99
N ARG A 202 -16.92 -10.16 -1.38
CA ARG A 202 -17.37 -11.38 -2.06
C ARG A 202 -16.50 -12.56 -1.67
N GLU A 203 -17.06 -13.76 -1.76
CA GLU A 203 -16.26 -14.97 -1.89
C GLU A 203 -15.71 -15.02 -3.31
N LEU A 204 -14.38 -15.08 -3.45
CA LEU A 204 -13.69 -15.11 -4.73
C LEU A 204 -13.09 -16.50 -4.98
N PRO A 205 -12.84 -16.90 -6.23
CA PRO A 205 -12.30 -18.23 -6.52
C PRO A 205 -10.95 -18.53 -5.83
N ASP A 206 -10.13 -17.50 -5.60
CA ASP A 206 -8.80 -17.59 -4.99
C ASP A 206 -8.78 -17.24 -3.49
N SER A 207 -9.95 -17.01 -2.86
CA SER A 207 -10.05 -16.68 -1.45
C SER A 207 -10.24 -17.90 -0.53
N GLU A 208 -10.07 -19.12 -1.03
CA GLU A 208 -10.18 -20.38 -0.26
C GLU A 208 -11.52 -20.51 0.51
N GLY A 209 -12.61 -20.05 -0.11
CA GLY A 209 -13.94 -20.05 0.50
C GLY A 209 -14.21 -18.93 1.51
N LYS A 210 -13.30 -17.96 1.64
CA LYS A 210 -13.47 -16.79 2.53
C LYS A 210 -14.06 -15.61 1.76
N VAL A 211 -14.96 -14.87 2.41
CA VAL A 211 -15.39 -13.56 1.91
C VAL A 211 -14.26 -12.55 2.13
N VAL A 212 -13.99 -11.72 1.12
CA VAL A 212 -12.93 -10.70 1.12
C VAL A 212 -13.42 -9.41 0.46
N GLY A 213 -12.86 -8.27 0.88
CA GLY A 213 -13.07 -6.98 0.25
C GLY A 213 -12.44 -6.93 -1.15
N LEU A 214 -13.20 -6.45 -2.14
CA LEU A 214 -12.73 -6.44 -3.54
C LEU A 214 -11.55 -5.50 -3.77
N MET A 215 -11.45 -4.40 -3.02
CA MET A 215 -10.29 -3.51 -3.14
C MET A 215 -9.05 -4.16 -2.53
N THR A 216 -9.18 -4.80 -1.36
CA THR A 216 -8.06 -5.53 -0.74
C THR A 216 -7.53 -6.62 -1.66
N ASP A 217 -8.44 -7.39 -2.24
CA ASP A 217 -8.10 -8.39 -3.23
C ASP A 217 -7.37 -7.80 -4.45
N ALA A 218 -7.95 -6.75 -5.06
CA ALA A 218 -7.39 -6.09 -6.22
C ALA A 218 -5.99 -5.52 -5.96
N PHE A 219 -5.77 -4.93 -4.79
CA PHE A 219 -4.47 -4.39 -4.39
C PHE A 219 -3.42 -5.50 -4.28
N LEU A 220 -3.74 -6.58 -3.56
CA LEU A 220 -2.84 -7.72 -3.39
C LEU A 220 -2.58 -8.48 -4.70
N ARG A 221 -3.57 -8.52 -5.58
CA ARG A 221 -3.46 -9.07 -6.93
C ARG A 221 -2.62 -8.18 -7.84
N ALA A 222 -2.81 -6.87 -7.81
CA ALA A 222 -2.00 -5.92 -8.56
C ALA A 222 -0.51 -6.01 -8.19
N LEU A 223 -0.17 -6.27 -6.93
CA LEU A 223 1.23 -6.52 -6.54
C LEU A 223 1.87 -7.75 -7.20
N LYS A 224 1.05 -8.71 -7.67
CA LYS A 224 1.51 -9.90 -8.41
C LYS A 224 1.47 -9.68 -9.94
N GLU A 225 0.59 -8.82 -10.44
CA GLU A 225 0.35 -8.68 -11.88
C GLU A 225 0.99 -7.42 -12.48
N ALA A 226 1.23 -6.37 -11.68
CA ALA A 226 1.79 -5.13 -12.18
C ALA A 226 3.27 -5.27 -12.57
N PRO A 227 3.71 -4.58 -13.63
CA PRO A 227 5.12 -4.54 -13.99
C PRO A 227 5.92 -3.84 -12.89
N SER A 228 7.09 -4.40 -12.58
CA SER A 228 8.06 -3.82 -11.64
C SER A 228 9.20 -3.12 -12.37
N ASP A 229 9.90 -2.26 -11.64
CA ASP A 229 11.17 -1.69 -12.08
C ASP A 229 12.31 -2.71 -12.01
N VAL A 230 13.51 -2.28 -12.40
CA VAL A 230 14.71 -3.13 -12.43
C VAL A 230 15.26 -3.48 -11.04
N ALA A 231 14.70 -2.95 -9.95
CA ALA A 231 14.98 -3.34 -8.58
C ALA A 231 13.86 -4.21 -7.98
N GLY A 232 12.83 -4.55 -8.77
CA GLY A 232 11.70 -5.36 -8.33
C GLY A 232 10.67 -4.57 -7.51
N MET A 233 10.64 -3.24 -7.67
CA MET A 233 9.69 -2.37 -6.99
C MET A 233 8.59 -1.90 -7.96
N ILE A 234 7.40 -1.63 -7.43
CA ILE A 234 6.24 -1.15 -8.20
C ILE A 234 5.85 0.21 -7.64
N ALA A 235 5.80 1.23 -8.49
CA ALA A 235 5.32 2.55 -8.10
C ALA A 235 3.81 2.50 -7.79
N GLY A 236 3.36 3.20 -6.74
CA GLY A 236 1.96 3.21 -6.32
C GLY A 236 1.01 3.69 -7.41
N ARG A 237 1.43 4.64 -8.25
CA ARG A 237 0.64 5.04 -9.43
C ARG A 237 0.40 3.91 -10.42
N VAL A 238 1.38 3.03 -10.61
CA VAL A 238 1.27 1.86 -11.50
C VAL A 238 0.29 0.86 -10.92
N LEU A 239 0.33 0.61 -9.60
CA LEU A 239 -0.69 -0.22 -8.94
C LEU A 239 -2.10 0.32 -9.16
N THR A 240 -2.30 1.63 -8.96
CA THR A 240 -3.61 2.27 -9.20
C THR A 240 -4.08 2.09 -10.63
N GLN A 241 -3.18 2.25 -11.62
CA GLN A 241 -3.51 2.07 -13.03
C GLN A 241 -3.88 0.62 -13.36
N VAL A 242 -3.12 -0.36 -12.86
CA VAL A 242 -3.37 -1.78 -13.08
C VAL A 242 -4.71 -2.20 -12.47
N ILE A 243 -5.00 -1.74 -11.25
CA ILE A 243 -6.30 -1.97 -10.60
C ILE A 243 -7.43 -1.39 -11.46
N ALA A 244 -7.32 -0.12 -11.88
CA ALA A 244 -8.36 0.53 -12.67
C ALA A 244 -8.58 -0.13 -14.03
N PHE A 245 -7.49 -0.52 -14.72
CA PHE A 245 -7.55 -1.14 -16.04
C PHE A 245 -8.19 -2.53 -15.99
N ASN A 246 -7.87 -3.33 -14.97
CA ASN A 246 -8.34 -4.70 -14.87
C ASN A 246 -9.66 -4.85 -14.07
N TRP A 247 -10.15 -3.78 -13.43
CA TRP A 247 -11.27 -3.85 -12.48
C TRP A 247 -12.49 -4.61 -13.00
N SER A 248 -12.98 -4.26 -14.19
CA SER A 248 -14.15 -4.92 -14.79
C SER A 248 -13.89 -6.36 -15.21
N SER A 249 -12.64 -6.70 -15.51
CA SER A 249 -12.23 -8.08 -15.85
C SER A 249 -12.09 -8.94 -14.60
N TRP A 250 -11.59 -8.38 -13.51
CA TRP A 250 -11.44 -9.10 -12.24
C TRP A 250 -12.79 -9.29 -11.55
N TYR A 251 -13.70 -8.31 -11.63
CA TYR A 251 -15.00 -8.35 -10.95
C TYR A 251 -16.18 -8.12 -11.90
N PRO A 252 -16.41 -9.03 -12.87
CA PRO A 252 -17.44 -8.85 -13.90
C PRO A 252 -18.87 -9.07 -13.39
N LEU A 253 -19.04 -9.71 -12.23
CA LEU A 253 -20.35 -10.13 -11.74
C LEU A 253 -21.15 -8.96 -11.12
N PRO A 254 -22.47 -8.87 -11.39
CA PRO A 254 -23.33 -7.86 -10.81
C PRO A 254 -23.57 -8.08 -9.29
N PRO A 255 -23.84 -7.00 -8.53
CA PRO A 255 -23.78 -5.60 -8.97
C PRO A 255 -22.33 -5.17 -9.24
N ILE A 256 -22.06 -4.60 -10.42
CA ILE A 256 -20.68 -4.24 -10.81
C ILE A 256 -20.15 -3.23 -9.79
N PRO A 257 -19.04 -3.53 -9.10
CA PRO A 257 -18.49 -2.63 -8.11
C PRO A 257 -17.89 -1.39 -8.79
N PRO A 258 -18.00 -0.21 -8.18
CA PRO A 258 -17.38 0.98 -8.75
C PRO A 258 -15.86 0.87 -8.72
N VAL A 259 -15.17 1.47 -9.69
CA VAL A 259 -13.71 1.43 -9.77
C VAL A 259 -13.10 2.21 -8.59
N PRO A 260 -12.09 1.65 -7.88
CA PRO A 260 -11.40 2.32 -6.80
C PRO A 260 -10.73 3.61 -7.25
N ARG A 261 -10.51 4.52 -6.30
CA ARG A 261 -9.81 5.78 -6.52
C ARG A 261 -8.47 5.75 -5.81
N GLY A 262 -7.38 5.77 -6.56
CA GLY A 262 -6.03 6.02 -6.04
C GLY A 262 -5.68 7.51 -6.03
N ILE A 263 -4.87 7.91 -5.06
CA ILE A 263 -4.25 9.23 -4.92
C ILE A 263 -2.76 9.01 -4.75
N SER A 264 -1.98 9.53 -5.69
CA SER A 264 -0.52 9.50 -5.64
C SER A 264 0.03 10.71 -4.89
N PRO A 265 1.26 10.61 -4.34
CA PRO A 265 1.93 11.76 -3.73
C PRO A 265 2.08 12.94 -4.70
N ASP A 266 2.11 14.16 -4.17
CA ASP A 266 2.34 15.38 -4.95
C ASP A 266 3.75 15.41 -5.60
N GLN A 267 4.73 14.74 -4.95
CA GLN A 267 6.09 14.61 -5.43
C GLN A 267 6.59 13.17 -5.31
N GLY A 268 7.19 12.65 -6.39
CA GLY A 268 7.74 11.30 -6.44
C GLY A 268 6.66 10.21 -6.45
N ASP A 269 6.95 9.07 -5.82
CA ASP A 269 5.99 7.99 -5.62
C ASP A 269 6.35 7.18 -4.36
N VAL A 270 5.39 6.38 -3.89
CA VAL A 270 5.59 5.32 -2.91
C VAL A 270 5.81 4.01 -3.66
N TYR A 271 6.83 3.25 -3.28
CA TYR A 271 7.22 2.03 -3.98
C TYR A 271 6.92 0.79 -3.13
N PHE A 272 6.33 -0.22 -3.76
CA PHE A 272 5.96 -1.49 -3.13
C PHE A 272 6.80 -2.61 -3.71
N LYS A 273 7.11 -3.65 -2.93
CA LYS A 273 7.82 -4.80 -3.48
C LYS A 273 6.89 -5.60 -4.39
N SER A 274 7.40 -5.97 -5.55
CA SER A 274 6.69 -6.89 -6.44
C SER A 274 6.56 -8.26 -5.79
N ARG A 275 5.41 -8.89 -5.98
CA ARG A 275 5.16 -10.29 -5.62
C ARG A 275 5.32 -11.23 -6.81
N GLN A 276 5.81 -10.71 -7.94
CA GLN A 276 6.22 -11.53 -9.06
C GLN A 276 7.47 -12.35 -8.71
N PRO A 277 7.61 -13.56 -9.25
CA PRO A 277 8.86 -14.29 -9.16
C PRO A 277 9.92 -13.58 -10.01
N LEU A 278 10.78 -12.80 -9.34
CA LEU A 278 11.90 -12.10 -9.97
C LEU A 278 13.18 -12.93 -9.86
N VAL A 279 14.03 -12.80 -10.87
CA VAL A 279 15.36 -13.41 -10.92
C VAL A 279 16.40 -12.31 -10.88
N SER A 280 17.37 -12.49 -9.99
CA SER A 280 18.55 -11.64 -9.90
C SER A 280 19.50 -11.97 -11.05
N VAL A 281 19.69 -11.04 -11.98
CA VAL A 281 20.59 -11.19 -13.14
C VAL A 281 21.78 -10.26 -12.95
N GLU A 282 22.97 -10.84 -12.90
CA GLU A 282 24.22 -10.08 -12.85
C GLU A 282 24.72 -9.79 -14.27
N PHE A 283 25.05 -8.54 -14.56
CA PHE A 283 25.68 -8.15 -15.82
C PHE A 283 27.15 -7.90 -15.55
N ARG A 284 28.02 -8.48 -16.37
CA ARG A 284 29.48 -8.36 -16.23
C ARG A 284 30.07 -7.76 -17.49
N SER A 285 30.75 -6.62 -17.37
CA SER A 285 31.57 -6.08 -18.43
C SER A 285 33.05 -6.27 -18.10
N ALA A 286 33.81 -6.80 -19.06
CA ALA A 286 35.25 -6.99 -18.92
C ALA A 286 36.04 -5.67 -18.99
N LEU A 287 35.41 -4.61 -19.50
CA LEU A 287 35.98 -3.28 -19.57
C LEU A 287 35.12 -2.29 -18.77
N PRO A 288 35.70 -1.20 -18.26
CA PRO A 288 34.92 -0.13 -17.66
C PRO A 288 33.88 0.42 -18.64
N ILE A 289 32.62 0.48 -18.22
CA ILE A 289 31.54 1.06 -18.99
C ILE A 289 31.70 2.59 -18.94
N PRO A 290 31.82 3.29 -20.09
CA PRO A 290 32.06 4.72 -20.10
C PRO A 290 30.97 5.51 -19.37
N PRO A 291 31.31 6.61 -18.67
CA PRO A 291 30.32 7.56 -18.17
C PRO A 291 29.42 8.06 -19.29
N ASP A 292 28.15 8.33 -18.96
CA ASP A 292 27.10 8.77 -19.89
C ASP A 292 26.75 7.78 -21.02
N ASN A 293 27.33 6.58 -21.01
CA ASN A 293 26.89 5.51 -21.89
C ASN A 293 25.41 5.18 -21.60
N THR A 294 24.64 4.96 -22.67
CA THR A 294 23.23 4.65 -22.58
C THR A 294 22.98 3.17 -22.78
N MET A 295 22.10 2.61 -21.96
CA MET A 295 21.63 1.24 -22.10
C MET A 295 20.12 1.24 -22.35
N ARG A 296 19.61 0.20 -23.00
CA ARG A 296 18.18 0.00 -23.17
C ARG A 296 17.81 -1.44 -22.85
N LEU A 297 16.89 -1.63 -21.91
CA LEU A 297 16.33 -2.93 -21.57
C LEU A 297 14.91 -3.03 -22.15
N ARG A 298 14.62 -4.16 -22.80
CA ARG A 298 13.31 -4.46 -23.38
C ARG A 298 12.88 -5.89 -23.05
N SER A 299 11.61 -6.03 -22.71
CA SER A 299 10.84 -7.28 -22.67
C SER A 299 9.36 -6.95 -22.87
N ASP A 300 8.48 -7.95 -22.83
CA ASP A 300 7.02 -7.74 -22.96
C ASP A 300 6.44 -6.89 -21.81
N VAL A 301 7.13 -6.83 -20.68
CA VAL A 301 6.65 -6.16 -19.45
C VAL A 301 7.58 -5.06 -18.95
N CYS A 302 8.79 -4.92 -19.51
CA CYS A 302 9.77 -3.92 -19.08
C CYS A 302 10.35 -3.18 -20.28
N HIS A 303 10.23 -1.84 -20.28
CA HIS A 303 10.88 -0.97 -21.24
C HIS A 303 11.61 0.14 -20.48
N ALA A 304 12.92 0.00 -20.35
CA ALA A 304 13.74 0.91 -19.56
C ALA A 304 14.95 1.44 -20.34
N VAL A 305 15.39 2.63 -19.97
CA VAL A 305 16.60 3.27 -20.47
C VAL A 305 17.49 3.56 -19.28
N ALA A 306 18.79 3.32 -19.41
CA ALA A 306 19.78 3.58 -18.39
C ALA A 306 20.83 4.59 -18.85
N THR A 307 21.42 5.31 -17.91
CA THR A 307 22.59 6.16 -18.15
C THR A 307 23.61 5.94 -17.04
N VAL A 308 24.86 5.66 -17.41
CA VAL A 308 25.94 5.46 -16.44
C VAL A 308 26.33 6.80 -15.80
N LYS A 309 26.34 6.86 -14.47
CA LYS A 309 26.65 8.04 -13.64
C LYS A 309 27.79 7.74 -12.67
N GLY A 310 29.01 7.61 -13.20
CA GLY A 310 30.19 7.31 -12.39
C GLY A 310 30.12 5.89 -11.82
N ALA A 311 29.84 5.76 -10.52
CA ALA A 311 29.78 4.48 -9.80
C ALA A 311 28.36 3.88 -9.74
N SER A 312 27.44 4.37 -10.57
CA SER A 312 26.06 3.88 -10.62
C SER A 312 25.49 3.94 -12.03
N ILE A 313 24.34 3.29 -12.21
CA ILE A 313 23.55 3.34 -13.43
C ILE A 313 22.16 3.84 -13.05
N LEU A 314 21.76 4.97 -13.63
CA LEU A 314 20.43 5.54 -13.45
C LEU A 314 19.47 4.94 -14.48
N TRP A 315 18.63 4.02 -14.04
CA TRP A 315 17.56 3.42 -14.83
C TRP A 315 16.28 4.22 -14.71
N ARG A 316 15.52 4.28 -15.80
CA ARG A 316 14.17 4.85 -15.83
C ARG A 316 13.32 4.14 -16.85
N ASP A 317 12.04 4.04 -16.55
CA ASP A 317 11.04 3.68 -17.55
C ASP A 317 10.98 4.76 -18.66
N VAL A 318 10.68 4.35 -19.89
CA VAL A 318 10.47 5.22 -21.06
C VAL A 318 9.39 6.29 -20.86
N ASN A 319 8.38 6.01 -20.03
CA ASN A 319 7.29 6.91 -19.65
C ASN A 319 7.55 7.66 -18.33
N TYR A 320 8.74 7.51 -17.73
CA TYR A 320 9.10 8.15 -16.46
C TYR A 320 8.19 7.79 -15.28
N SER A 321 7.58 6.61 -15.31
CA SER A 321 6.77 6.04 -14.23
C SER A 321 7.61 5.59 -13.03
N TRP A 322 8.92 5.40 -13.22
CA TRP A 322 9.88 5.17 -12.14
C TRP A 322 11.29 5.56 -12.56
N VAL A 323 12.15 5.78 -11.56
CA VAL A 323 13.59 6.03 -11.69
C VAL A 323 14.29 5.26 -10.58
N GLN A 324 15.31 4.48 -10.93
CA GLN A 324 16.06 3.67 -9.98
C GLN A 324 17.55 3.77 -10.26
N GLU A 325 18.33 4.04 -9.23
CA GLU A 325 19.79 4.04 -9.30
C GLU A 325 20.32 2.69 -8.81
N ILE A 326 21.10 2.02 -9.66
CA ILE A 326 21.70 0.72 -9.38
C ILE A 326 23.22 0.91 -9.25
N PRO A 327 23.87 0.43 -8.17
CA PRO A 327 25.32 0.52 -8.03
C PRO A 327 26.05 -0.23 -9.16
N LEU A 328 27.10 0.41 -9.68
CA LEU A 328 28.06 -0.19 -10.60
C LEU A 328 29.31 -0.56 -9.81
N ILE A 329 29.46 -1.86 -9.54
CA ILE A 329 30.51 -2.37 -8.66
C ILE A 329 31.75 -2.66 -9.51
N GLN A 330 32.86 -2.01 -9.19
CA GLN A 330 34.15 -2.33 -9.79
C GLN A 330 34.78 -3.52 -9.07
N GLN A 331 35.11 -4.57 -9.82
CA GLN A 331 35.88 -5.71 -9.34
C GLN A 331 37.39 -5.37 -9.45
N ALA A 332 38.19 -5.82 -8.48
CA ALA A 332 39.64 -5.59 -8.44
C ALA A 332 40.40 -6.86 -8.85
N PRO A 333 41.56 -6.78 -9.54
CA PRO A 333 42.25 -5.63 -10.15
C PRO A 333 42.06 -5.50 -11.68
N ASP A 334 41.21 -6.32 -12.31
CA ASP A 334 41.08 -6.41 -13.76
C ASP A 334 40.29 -5.25 -14.40
N GLY A 335 39.64 -4.41 -13.59
CA GLY A 335 38.80 -3.31 -14.07
C GLY A 335 37.43 -3.77 -14.57
N ALA A 336 37.06 -5.02 -14.35
CA ALA A 336 35.73 -5.52 -14.66
C ALA A 336 34.69 -4.81 -13.78
N GLN A 337 33.51 -4.61 -14.34
CA GLN A 337 32.39 -3.98 -13.65
C GLN A 337 31.18 -4.89 -13.66
N THR A 338 30.45 -4.91 -12.54
CA THR A 338 29.21 -5.66 -12.40
C THR A 338 28.07 -4.79 -11.88
N PHE A 339 26.86 -5.12 -12.32
CA PHE A 339 25.62 -4.58 -11.75
C PHE A 339 24.54 -5.65 -11.81
N THR A 340 23.55 -5.54 -10.94
CA THR A 340 22.52 -6.56 -10.77
C THR A 340 21.14 -5.96 -10.93
N LEU A 341 20.30 -6.59 -11.75
CA LEU A 341 18.90 -6.23 -11.93
C LEU A 341 17.99 -7.36 -11.42
N GLN A 342 16.82 -7.00 -10.90
CA GLN A 342 15.74 -7.94 -10.58
C GLN A 342 14.74 -7.93 -11.73
N LEU A 343 14.67 -9.02 -12.49
CA LEU A 343 13.88 -9.11 -13.72
C LEU A 343 12.88 -10.27 -13.67
N PRO A 344 11.68 -10.13 -14.24
CA PRO A 344 10.78 -11.27 -14.41
C PRO A 344 11.41 -12.29 -15.37
N ARG A 345 10.95 -13.55 -15.31
CA ARG A 345 11.36 -14.58 -16.28
C ARG A 345 10.86 -14.26 -17.69
N GLY A 346 11.53 -14.81 -18.69
CA GLY A 346 11.16 -14.68 -20.10
C GLY A 346 12.20 -13.90 -20.92
N PRO A 347 11.96 -13.73 -22.23
CA PRO A 347 12.93 -13.13 -23.13
C PRO A 347 13.15 -11.65 -22.80
N HIS A 348 14.42 -11.29 -22.60
CA HIS A 348 14.89 -9.92 -22.42
C HIS A 348 15.97 -9.60 -23.46
N GLU A 349 16.05 -8.32 -23.81
CA GLU A 349 17.12 -7.76 -24.62
C GLU A 349 17.71 -6.54 -23.92
N LEU A 350 19.02 -6.56 -23.70
CA LEU A 350 19.78 -5.41 -23.22
C LEU A 350 20.67 -4.88 -24.37
N THR A 351 20.44 -3.64 -24.78
CA THR A 351 21.31 -2.94 -25.72
C THR A 351 22.29 -2.05 -24.95
N VAL A 352 23.59 -2.20 -25.22
CA VAL A 352 24.67 -1.34 -24.69
C VAL A 352 25.44 -0.75 -25.88
N GLY A 353 25.28 0.56 -26.12
CA GLY A 353 25.81 1.18 -27.34
C GLY A 353 25.22 0.53 -28.60
N PRO A 354 26.05 0.02 -29.55
CA PRO A 354 25.57 -0.65 -30.76
C PRO A 354 25.25 -2.14 -30.57
N THR A 355 25.60 -2.73 -29.42
CA THR A 355 25.52 -4.19 -29.20
C THR A 355 24.24 -4.55 -28.46
N ALA A 356 23.55 -5.59 -28.92
CA ALA A 356 22.37 -6.15 -28.26
C ALA A 356 22.68 -7.55 -27.69
N HIS A 357 22.23 -7.78 -26.47
CA HIS A 357 22.42 -9.03 -25.72
C HIS A 357 21.05 -9.60 -25.38
N SER A 358 20.68 -10.73 -25.98
CA SER A 358 19.43 -11.45 -25.67
C SER A 358 19.70 -12.48 -24.57
N PHE A 359 18.81 -12.55 -23.58
CA PHE A 359 18.94 -13.47 -22.45
C PHE A 359 17.56 -13.79 -21.84
N ASP A 360 17.48 -14.87 -21.07
CA ASP A 360 16.31 -15.22 -20.25
C ASP A 360 16.73 -15.28 -18.76
N PRO A 361 16.16 -14.43 -17.88
CA PRO A 361 16.42 -14.48 -16.45
C PRO A 361 16.06 -15.86 -15.86
N GLY A 362 17.08 -16.63 -15.52
CA GLY A 362 16.94 -17.96 -14.92
C GLY A 362 17.77 -19.04 -15.61
N ASP A 363 18.07 -18.88 -16.90
CA ASP A 363 18.92 -19.81 -17.66
C ASP A 363 20.41 -19.53 -17.47
N SER A 364 20.74 -18.28 -17.14
CA SER A 364 22.09 -17.83 -16.83
C SER A 364 22.06 -16.87 -15.65
N HIS A 365 22.97 -17.07 -14.69
CA HIS A 365 23.10 -16.18 -13.53
C HIS A 365 23.86 -14.89 -13.85
N ALA A 366 24.62 -14.90 -14.95
CA ALA A 366 25.39 -13.76 -15.39
C ALA A 366 25.33 -13.58 -16.92
N VAL A 367 25.20 -12.34 -17.36
CA VAL A 367 25.23 -11.93 -18.78
C VAL A 367 26.52 -11.15 -19.03
N ALA A 368 27.32 -11.60 -19.98
CA ALA A 368 28.53 -10.89 -20.41
C ALA A 368 28.18 -9.77 -21.39
N LEU A 369 28.71 -8.57 -21.12
CA LEU A 369 28.56 -7.33 -21.91
C LEU A 369 29.75 -7.07 -22.82
#